data_AF-A0A938C9J1-F1
#
_entry.id   AF-A0A938C9J1-F1
#
_cell.length_a   1.000
_cell.length_b   1.000
_cell.length_c   1.000
_cell.angle_alpha   90.00
_cell.angle_beta   90.00
_cell.angle_gamma   90.00
#
_symmetry.space_group_name_H-M   'P 1'
#
loop_
_entity.id
_entity.type
_entity.pdbx_description
1 polymer ?
#
loop_
_entity_poly.entity_id
_entity_poly.type
_entity_poly.pdbx_seq_one_letter_code
_entity_poly.pdbx_strand_id
1 'polypeptide(L)' 'MPGLLPHVDPDGLLEYSVVYTDRALNHMSRRFQGVMRDISAILKEAYAARSAIVVPGSGSFGMESVARQFATGQ' A
#
# COMPACT_ATOMS: atom_id res chain seq x y z
N MET A 1 23.40 12.88 0.24
CA MET A 1 23.21 12.84 -1.22
C MET A 1 21.71 12.74 -1.45
N PRO A 2 21.09 13.59 -2.28
CA PRO A 2 19.72 13.37 -2.73
C PRO A 2 19.67 12.17 -3.70
N GLY A 3 18.52 11.50 -3.83
CA GLY A 3 18.32 10.46 -4.85
C GLY A 3 18.56 11.01 -6.27
N LEU A 4 18.84 10.16 -7.26
CA LEU A 4 19.11 10.63 -8.63
C LEU A 4 17.88 11.33 -9.22
N LEU A 5 16.68 10.99 -8.74
CA LEU A 5 15.41 11.65 -9.05
C LEU A 5 14.81 12.31 -7.79
N PRO A 6 14.82 13.65 -7.68
CA PRO A 6 14.45 14.35 -6.44
C PRO A 6 12.94 14.49 -6.20
N HIS A 7 12.07 14.06 -7.13
CA HIS A 7 10.63 14.37 -7.08
C HIS A 7 9.78 13.25 -6.45
N VAL A 8 10.29 12.02 -6.37
CA VAL A 8 9.51 10.85 -5.92
C VAL A 8 9.36 10.81 -4.40
N ASP A 9 10.45 10.98 -3.66
CA ASP A 9 10.44 11.14 -2.19
C ASP A 9 11.50 12.18 -1.78
N PRO A 10 11.23 13.48 -1.94
CA PRO A 10 12.24 14.55 -1.82
C PRO A 10 12.93 14.59 -0.45
N ASP A 11 12.18 14.33 0.61
CA ASP A 11 12.64 14.31 2.00
C ASP A 11 12.90 12.88 2.51
N GLY A 12 12.94 11.91 1.57
CA GLY A 12 13.12 10.49 1.83
C GLY A 12 14.57 10.09 2.12
N LEU A 13 14.74 8.81 2.48
CA LEU A 13 16.07 8.21 2.55
C LEU A 13 16.59 7.91 1.14
N LEU A 14 17.91 7.73 1.01
CA LEU A 14 18.50 7.23 -0.22
C LEU A 14 18.01 5.81 -0.52
N GLU A 15 17.58 5.59 -1.76
CA GLU A 15 17.02 4.32 -2.20
C GLU A 15 18.13 3.31 -2.54
N TYR A 16 18.42 2.45 -1.58
CA TYR A 16 19.32 1.29 -1.72
C TYR A 16 18.62 -0.04 -1.39
N SER A 17 17.29 -0.06 -1.35
CA SER A 17 16.55 -1.30 -1.16
C SER A 17 16.63 -2.19 -2.39
N VAL A 18 16.32 -3.46 -2.21
CA VAL A 18 16.25 -4.46 -3.29
C VAL A 18 14.91 -4.49 -4.01
N VAL A 19 13.94 -3.66 -3.57
CA VAL A 19 12.55 -3.70 -4.04
C VAL A 19 12.25 -2.54 -4.98
N TYR A 20 12.85 -1.38 -4.75
CA TYR A 20 12.58 -0.16 -5.52
C TYR A 20 13.86 0.45 -6.08
N THR A 21 13.64 1.34 -7.06
CA THR A 21 14.61 2.36 -7.46
C THR A 21 14.01 3.72 -7.15
N ASP A 22 14.79 4.79 -7.30
CA ASP A 22 14.35 6.17 -7.10
C ASP A 22 13.26 6.67 -8.07
N ARG A 23 12.76 5.80 -8.96
CA ARG A 23 11.62 6.05 -9.85
C ARG A 23 10.26 5.72 -9.23
N ALA A 24 10.22 5.04 -8.09
CA ALA A 24 8.99 4.62 -7.44
C ALA A 24 9.01 4.95 -5.94
N LEU A 25 7.85 5.27 -5.38
CA LEU A 25 7.73 5.55 -3.95
C LEU A 25 7.86 4.24 -3.16
N ASN A 26 8.88 4.17 -2.31
CA ASN A 26 9.14 2.98 -1.48
C ASN A 26 8.01 2.77 -0.46
N HIS A 27 7.49 1.54 -0.34
CA HIS A 27 6.41 1.24 0.60
C HIS A 27 6.80 1.39 2.08
N MET A 28 8.10 1.38 2.39
CA MET A 28 8.64 1.63 3.73
C MET A 28 8.79 3.12 4.03
N SER A 29 8.69 4.01 3.03
CA SER A 29 8.79 5.47 3.24
C SER A 29 7.67 5.98 4.13
N ARG A 30 7.96 7.04 4.91
CA ARG A 30 6.92 7.71 5.73
C ARG A 30 5.78 8.25 4.87
N ARG A 31 6.10 8.73 3.66
CA ARG A 31 5.13 9.24 2.70
C ARG A 31 4.16 8.15 2.25
N PHE A 32 4.63 6.96 1.85
CA PHE A 32 3.75 5.86 1.46
C PHE A 32 2.91 5.34 2.62
N GLN A 33 3.50 5.23 3.83
CA GLN A 33 2.75 4.84 5.02
C GLN A 33 1.60 5.80 5.33
N GLY A 34 1.81 7.11 5.13
CA GLY A 34 0.74 8.12 5.21
C GLY A 34 -0.39 7.84 4.23
N VAL A 35 -0.07 7.66 2.94
CA VAL A 35 -1.05 7.33 1.90
C VAL A 35 -1.89 6.10 2.27
N MET A 36 -1.26 5.01 2.73
CA MET A 36 -1.98 3.79 3.10
C MET A 36 -2.87 3.96 4.32
N ARG A 37 -2.45 4.77 5.31
CA ARG A 37 -3.29 5.12 6.46
C ARG A 37 -4.50 5.93 6.05
N ASP A 38 -4.32 6.90 5.15
CA ASP A 38 -5.40 7.76 4.67
C ASP A 38 -6.42 6.95 3.85
N ILE A 39 -5.96 6.06 2.96
CA ILE A 39 -6.83 5.11 2.24
C ILE A 39 -7.64 4.26 3.25
N SER A 40 -6.99 3.73 4.29
CA SER A 40 -7.67 2.94 5.32
C SER A 40 -8.74 3.75 6.06
N ALA A 41 -8.46 5.01 6.40
CA ALA A 41 -9.41 5.89 7.06
C ALA A 41 -10.62 6.19 6.18
N ILE A 42 -10.39 6.61 4.93
CA ILE A 42 -11.44 6.94 3.96
C ILE A 42 -12.36 5.74 3.71
N LEU A 43 -11.81 4.55 3.50
CA LEU A 43 -12.61 3.35 3.24
C LEU A 43 -13.45 2.95 4.47
N LYS A 44 -12.89 3.03 5.67
CA LYS A 44 -13.64 2.74 6.91
C LYS A 44 -14.79 3.71 7.12
N GLU A 45 -14.55 5.00 6.86
CA GLU A 45 -15.58 6.04 6.97
C GLU A 45 -16.70 5.83 5.94
N ALA A 46 -16.35 5.71 4.65
CA ALA A 46 -17.31 5.60 3.56
C ALA A 46 -18.25 4.37 3.69
N TYR A 47 -17.76 3.27 4.27
CA TYR A 47 -18.51 2.02 4.41
C TYR A 47 -18.92 1.68 5.85
N ALA A 48 -18.72 2.60 6.81
CA ALA A 48 -18.92 2.35 8.24
C ALA A 48 -18.26 1.03 8.73
N ALA A 49 -17.07 0.71 8.20
CA ALA A 49 -16.40 -0.56 8.42
C ALA A 49 -15.38 -0.48 9.57
N ARG A 50 -15.23 -1.58 10.34
CA ARG A 50 -14.21 -1.70 11.38
C ARG A 50 -12.78 -1.74 10.81
N SER A 51 -12.61 -2.43 9.69
CA SER A 51 -11.33 -2.73 9.06
C SER A 51 -11.42 -2.55 7.54
N ALA A 52 -10.31 -2.18 6.91
CA ALA A 52 -10.18 -2.06 5.46
C ALA A 52 -8.80 -2.63 5.04
N ILE A 53 -8.77 -3.37 3.93
CA ILE A 53 -7.57 -4.05 3.40
C ILE A 53 -7.46 -3.74 1.91
N VAL A 54 -6.24 -3.47 1.44
CA VAL A 54 -5.92 -3.31 0.02
C VAL A 54 -5.24 -4.59 -0.47
N VAL A 55 -5.80 -5.22 -1.50
CA VAL A 55 -5.22 -6.40 -2.15
C VAL A 55 -4.68 -5.98 -3.53
N PRO A 56 -3.36 -6.04 -3.77
CA PRO A 56 -2.79 -5.74 -5.09
C PRO A 56 -3.33 -6.69 -6.17
N GLY A 57 -3.77 -6.14 -7.29
CA GLY A 57 -4.40 -6.89 -8.38
C GLY A 57 -5.64 -6.15 -8.91
N SER A 58 -6.78 -6.84 -8.94
CA SER A 58 -8.08 -6.28 -9.32
C SER A 58 -9.17 -6.70 -8.34
N GLY A 59 -10.42 -6.26 -8.55
CA GLY A 59 -11.57 -6.65 -7.73
C GLY A 59 -11.72 -8.18 -7.59
N SER A 60 -11.42 -8.94 -8.65
CA SER A 60 -11.49 -10.41 -8.63
C SER A 60 -10.49 -11.02 -7.64
N PHE A 61 -9.30 -10.44 -7.46
CA PHE A 61 -8.31 -10.89 -6.49
C PHE A 61 -8.79 -10.66 -5.07
N GLY A 62 -9.51 -9.56 -4.83
CA GLY A 62 -10.19 -9.30 -3.56
C GLY A 62 -11.23 -10.37 -3.23
N MET A 63 -12.09 -10.71 -4.21
CA MET A 63 -13.07 -11.79 -4.04
C MET A 63 -12.41 -13.13 -3.75
N GLU A 64 -11.37 -13.48 -4.49
CA GLU A 64 -10.63 -14.74 -4.32
C GLU A 64 -9.92 -14.81 -2.96
N SER A 65 -9.33 -13.70 -2.49
CA SER A 65 -8.68 -13.63 -1.18
C SER A 65 -9.65 -13.94 -0.04
N VAL A 66 -10.88 -13.39 -0.11
CA VAL A 66 -11.94 -13.68 0.86
C VAL A 66 -12.36 -15.15 0.79
N ALA A 67 -12.58 -15.68 -0.42
CA ALA A 67 -12.98 -17.08 -0.59
C ALA A 67 -11.91 -18.04 -0.03
N ARG A 68 -10.63 -17.82 -0.33
CA ARG A 68 -9.53 -18.67 0.16
C ARG A 68 -9.36 -18.59 1.67
N GLN A 69 -9.64 -17.45 2.29
CA GLN A 69 -9.48 -17.28 3.74
C GLN A 69 -10.66 -17.83 4.56
N PHE A 70 -11.88 -17.76 4.04
CA PHE A 70 -13.10 -18.03 4.83
C PHE A 70 -13.99 -19.16 4.29
N ALA A 71 -13.88 -19.55 3.02
CA ALA A 71 -14.69 -20.61 2.41
C ALA A 71 -13.92 -21.93 2.32
N THR A 72 -13.35 -22.40 3.44
CA THR A 72 -12.49 -23.60 3.48
C THR A 72 -13.26 -24.92 3.61
N GLY A 73 -14.56 -24.88 3.89
CA GLY A 73 -15.41 -26.07 4.03
C GLY A 73 -15.04 -26.99 5.20
N GLN A 74 -14.24 -26.47 6.15
CA GLN A 74 -13.94 -27.09 7.43
C GLN A 74 -14.89 -26.57 8.52
#